data_AF-A0A183FNS0-F1
#
_entry.id   AF-A0A183FNS0-F1
#
_cell.length_a   1.000
_cell.length_b   1.000
_cell.length_c   1.000
_cell.angle_alpha   90.00
_cell.angle_beta   90.00
_cell.angle_gamma   90.00
#
_symmetry.space_group_name_H-M   'P 1'
#
loop_
_entity.id
_entity.type
_entity.pdbx_description
1 polymer ?
#
loop_
_entity_poly.entity_id
_entity_poly.type
_entity_poly.pdbx_seq_one_letter_code
_entity_poly.pdbx_strand_id
1 'polypeptide(L)'
;METKMLLWTTEVTRMDRIRRDAIGQKFGVTPIADKMREARLRWYGHVLRGKEESVRRIGLELKVSGKLPRGRPKPRWSDTLHMDKKVAGVHPDQG
;
A
#
# COMPACT_ATOMS: atom_id res chain seq x y z
N MET A 1 12.88 10.27 8.47
CA MET A 1 13.34 9.94 9.84
C MET A 1 12.90 8.52 10.15
N GLU A 2 13.80 7.65 10.60
CA GLU A 2 13.45 6.27 10.92
C GLU A 2 12.62 6.20 12.21
N THR A 3 11.65 5.28 12.28
CA THR A 3 10.76 5.18 13.44
C THR A 3 11.50 4.78 14.72
N LYS A 4 12.68 4.14 14.61
CA LYS A 4 13.56 3.85 15.74
C LYS A 4 14.17 5.14 16.34
N MET A 5 14.45 6.14 15.51
CA MET A 5 14.90 7.45 15.98
C MET A 5 13.78 8.19 16.70
N LEU A 6 12.54 8.14 16.18
CA LEU A 6 11.37 8.73 16.84
C LEU A 6 11.12 8.07 18.21
N LEU A 7 11.35 6.77 18.32
CA LEU A 7 11.25 6.05 19.59
C LEU A 7 12.33 6.45 20.59
N TRP A 8 13.52 6.90 20.15
CA TRP A 8 14.56 7.37 21.06
C TRP A 8 14.36 8.81 21.52
N THR A 9 13.74 9.65 20.69
CA THR A 9 13.37 11.02 21.08
C THR A 9 12.13 11.06 21.97
N THR A 10 11.38 9.96 22.03
CA THR A 10 10.26 9.81 22.96
C THR A 10 10.66 8.89 24.11
N GLU A 11 10.34 9.23 25.35
CA GLU A 11 10.52 8.33 26.50
C GLU A 11 9.48 7.20 26.54
N VAL A 12 9.09 6.68 25.37
CA VAL A 12 8.09 5.62 25.23
C VAL A 12 8.76 4.28 25.40
N THR A 13 8.32 3.56 26.42
CA THR A 13 8.75 2.22 26.75
C THR A 13 7.83 1.18 26.11
N ARG A 14 8.26 -0.09 26.15
CA ARG A 14 7.42 -1.21 25.70
C ARG A 14 6.12 -1.34 26.53
N MET A 15 6.12 -0.87 27.79
CA MET A 15 4.98 -0.99 28.71
C MET A 15 3.82 -0.07 28.33
N ASP A 16 4.11 1.02 27.62
CA ASP A 16 3.09 1.99 27.20
C ASP A 16 2.16 1.44 26.12
N ARG A 17 2.54 0.34 25.44
CA ARG A 17 1.76 -0.33 24.39
C ARG A 17 1.25 0.63 23.30
N ILE A 18 1.95 1.74 23.08
CA ILE A 18 1.62 2.75 22.08
C ILE A 18 1.88 2.17 20.70
N ARG A 19 0.90 2.32 19.80
CA ARG A 19 1.06 1.87 18.41
C ARG A 19 2.10 2.72 17.68
N ARG A 20 2.82 2.10 16.76
CA ARG A 20 3.93 2.73 16.03
C ARG A 20 3.49 3.92 15.17
N ASP A 21 2.30 3.86 14.60
CA ASP A 21 1.65 4.93 13.84
C ASP A 21 1.33 6.15 14.72
N ALA A 22 0.90 5.94 15.98
CA ALA A 22 0.64 7.03 16.92
C ALA A 22 1.91 7.85 17.25
N ILE A 23 3.07 7.18 17.36
CA ILE A 23 4.36 7.87 17.53
C ILE A 23 4.68 8.69 16.27
N GLY A 24 4.50 8.10 15.08
CA GLY A 24 4.68 8.82 13.82
C GLY A 24 3.79 10.07 13.73
N GLN A 25 2.51 9.93 14.08
CA GLN A 25 1.54 11.01 14.07
C GLN A 25 1.96 12.19 14.97
N LYS A 26 2.52 11.92 16.16
CA LYS A 26 3.04 12.96 17.06
C LYS A 26 4.11 13.84 16.40
N PHE A 27 4.90 13.27 15.50
CA PHE A 27 5.95 13.98 14.75
C PHE A 27 5.54 14.35 13.31
N GLY A 28 4.26 14.22 12.95
CA GLY A 28 3.77 14.48 11.59
C GLY A 28 4.31 13.48 10.54
N VAL A 29 4.85 12.34 10.96
CA VAL A 29 5.36 11.30 10.06
C VAL A 29 4.21 10.38 9.64
N THR A 30 3.94 10.36 8.33
CA THR A 30 2.94 9.47 7.74
C THR A 30 3.32 7.99 7.95
N PRO A 31 2.36 7.11 8.28
CA PRO A 31 2.60 5.67 8.35
C PRO A 31 3.20 5.11 7.05
N ILE A 32 4.15 4.19 7.18
CA ILE A 32 4.83 3.57 6.03
C ILE A 32 3.84 2.86 5.10
N ALA A 33 2.78 2.27 5.66
CA ALA A 33 1.75 1.59 4.88
C ALA A 33 1.06 2.53 3.88
N ASP A 34 0.82 3.78 4.27
CA ASP A 34 0.20 4.78 3.40
C ASP A 34 1.16 5.27 2.33
N LYS A 35 2.46 5.41 2.65
CA LYS A 35 3.50 5.72 1.65
C LYS A 35 3.67 4.59 0.63
N MET A 36 3.62 3.34 1.08
CA MET A 36 3.65 2.20 0.18
C MET A 36 2.39 2.15 -0.70
N ARG A 37 1.20 2.43 -0.14
CA ARG A 37 -0.05 2.54 -0.89
C ARG A 37 0.04 3.62 -1.97
N GLU A 38 0.48 4.82 -1.59
CA GLU A 38 0.68 5.95 -2.50
C GLU A 38 1.62 5.57 -3.66
N ALA A 39 2.76 4.92 -3.38
CA ALA A 39 3.69 4.45 -4.41
C ALA A 39 3.04 3.43 -5.38
N ARG A 40 2.28 2.46 -4.85
CA ARG A 40 1.57 1.47 -5.67
C ARG A 40 0.52 2.12 -6.57
N LEU A 41 -0.27 3.06 -6.05
CA LEU A 41 -1.27 3.78 -6.82
C LEU A 41 -0.66 4.71 -7.88
N ARG A 42 0.45 5.40 -7.56
CA ARG A 42 1.20 6.20 -8.53
C ARG A 42 1.75 5.36 -9.66
N TRP A 43 2.32 4.18 -9.35
CA TRP A 43 2.77 3.23 -10.36
C TRP A 43 1.60 2.74 -11.22
N TYR A 44 0.46 2.40 -10.61
CA TYR A 44 -0.73 1.99 -11.34
C TYR A 44 -1.21 3.09 -12.32
N GLY A 45 -1.29 4.34 -11.86
CA GLY A 45 -1.62 5.47 -12.74
C GLY A 45 -0.59 5.68 -13.86
N HIS A 46 0.69 5.43 -13.59
CA HIS A 46 1.74 5.45 -14.62
C HIS A 46 1.54 4.35 -15.67
N VAL A 47 1.15 3.14 -15.25
CA VAL A 47 0.81 2.05 -16.18
C VAL A 47 -0.40 2.40 -17.03
N LEU A 48 -1.45 2.98 -16.44
CA LEU A 48 -2.66 3.38 -17.16
C LEU A 48 -2.42 4.48 -18.21
N ARG A 49 -1.50 5.42 -17.94
CA ARG A 49 -1.11 6.47 -18.91
C ARG A 49 -0.19 5.96 -20.02
N GLY A 50 0.30 4.73 -19.95
CA GLY A 50 1.18 4.13 -20.95
C GLY A 50 0.44 3.59 -22.17
N LYS A 51 1.19 3.20 -23.21
CA LYS A 51 0.67 2.52 -24.41
C LYS A 51 0.07 1.14 -24.07
N GLU A 52 -0.87 0.67 -24.89
CA GLU A 52 -1.65 -0.55 -24.66
C GLU A 52 -0.82 -1.80 -24.84
N GLU A 53 0.06 -1.72 -25.81
CA GLU A 53 1.00 -2.75 -26.18
C GLU A 53 2.21 -2.76 -25.24
N SER A 54 2.26 -1.86 -24.25
CA SER A 54 3.36 -1.86 -23.30
C SER A 54 3.28 -3.09 -22.40
N VAL A 55 4.43 -3.74 -22.18
CA VAL A 55 4.56 -4.92 -21.31
C VAL A 55 3.95 -4.69 -19.93
N ARG A 56 3.99 -3.45 -19.41
CA ARG A 56 3.40 -3.09 -18.12
C ARG A 56 1.88 -3.13 -18.13
N ARG A 57 1.24 -2.68 -19.21
CA ARG A 57 -0.23 -2.70 -19.39
C ARG A 57 -0.70 -4.14 -19.57
N ILE A 58 -0.06 -4.88 -20.47
CA ILE A 58 -0.33 -6.32 -20.68
C ILE A 58 -0.18 -7.12 -19.37
N GLY A 59 0.90 -6.88 -18.62
CA GLY A 59 1.15 -7.57 -17.35
C GLY A 59 0.16 -7.19 -16.24
N LEU A 60 -0.41 -5.98 -16.27
CA LEU A 60 -1.45 -5.55 -15.34
C LEU A 60 -2.79 -6.25 -15.60
N GLU A 61 -3.13 -6.50 -16.87
CA GLU A 61 -4.37 -7.15 -17.30
C GLU A 61 -4.29 -8.69 -17.26
N LEU A 62 -3.08 -9.24 -17.20
CA LEU A 62 -2.85 -10.68 -17.15
C LEU A 62 -3.55 -11.33 -15.94
N LYS A 63 -4.60 -12.10 -16.21
CA LYS A 63 -5.33 -12.86 -15.19
C LYS A 63 -4.71 -14.24 -15.00
N VAL A 64 -3.99 -14.42 -13.90
CA VAL A 64 -3.49 -15.74 -13.50
C VAL A 64 -4.66 -16.63 -13.07
N SER A 65 -4.90 -17.70 -13.82
CA SER A 65 -5.91 -18.70 -13.53
C SER A 65 -5.49 -19.59 -12.35
N GLY A 66 -6.47 -20.22 -11.70
CA GLY A 66 -6.25 -21.08 -10.54
C GLY A 66 -6.81 -20.53 -9.23
N LYS A 67 -7.16 -21.43 -8.30
CA LYS A 67 -7.65 -21.11 -6.96
C LYS A 67 -6.47 -20.80 -6.05
N LEU A 68 -6.62 -19.82 -5.16
CA LEU A 68 -5.65 -19.58 -4.10
C LEU A 68 -5.71 -20.75 -3.09
N PRO A 69 -4.56 -21.19 -2.54
CA PRO A 69 -4.53 -22.20 -1.48
C PRO A 69 -5.41 -21.80 -0.30
N ARG A 70 -5.96 -22.80 0.42
CA ARG A 70 -6.66 -22.56 1.69
C ARG A 70 -5.70 -21.98 2.73
N GLY A 71 -6.21 -21.08 3.57
CA GLY A 71 -5.47 -20.44 4.66
C GLY A 71 -5.20 -18.97 4.38
N ARG A 72 -3.94 -18.53 4.56
CA ARG A 72 -3.51 -17.13 4.35
C ARG A 72 -2.53 -17.03 3.17
N PRO A 73 -2.99 -17.27 1.94
CA PRO A 73 -2.18 -17.05 0.76
C PRO A 73 -1.81 -15.56 0.64
N LYS A 74 -0.68 -15.26 0.02
CA LYS A 74 -0.33 -13.86 -0.30
C LYS A 74 -1.38 -13.29 -1.26
N PRO A 75 -1.87 -12.06 -1.04
CA PRO A 75 -2.83 -11.43 -1.94
C PRO A 75 -2.19 -11.24 -3.31
N ARG A 76 -3.01 -11.32 -4.36
CA ARG A 76 -2.55 -10.98 -5.71
C ARG A 76 -2.33 -9.46 -5.77
N TRP A 77 -1.59 -9.05 -6.78
CA TRP A 77 -1.39 -7.62 -7.05
C TRP A 77 -2.72 -6.89 -7.26
N SER A 78 -3.64 -7.48 -8.03
CA SER A 78 -5.00 -6.96 -8.26
C SER A 78 -5.79 -6.76 -6.97
N ASP A 79 -5.72 -7.73 -6.06
CA ASP A 79 -6.44 -7.69 -4.77
C ASP A 79 -5.92 -6.54 -3.92
N THR A 80 -4.59 -6.37 -3.91
CA THR A 80 -3.91 -5.29 -3.19
C THR A 80 -4.29 -3.92 -3.75
N LEU A 81 -4.30 -3.76 -5.08
CA LEU A 81 -4.72 -2.51 -5.73
C LEU A 81 -6.19 -2.17 -5.45
N HIS A 82 -7.07 -3.17 -5.46
CA HIS A 82 -8.49 -2.96 -5.13
C HIS A 82 -8.66 -2.46 -3.68
N MET A 83 -7.96 -3.07 -2.73
CA MET A 83 -7.94 -2.61 -1.34
C MET A 83 -7.39 -1.19 -1.21
N ASP A 84 -6.27 -0.90 -1.88
CA ASP A 84 -5.64 0.43 -1.84
C ASP A 84 -6.54 1.53 -2.40
N LYS A 85 -7.19 1.28 -3.55
CA LYS A 85 -8.17 2.18 -4.15
C LYS A 85 -9.32 2.46 -3.17
N LYS A 86 -9.86 1.41 -2.53
CA LYS A 86 -10.92 1.53 -1.53
C LYS A 86 -10.50 2.39 -0.35
N VAL A 87 -9.30 2.19 0.20
CA VAL A 87 -8.82 3.01 1.33
C VAL A 87 -8.54 4.45 0.89
N ALA A 88 -8.08 4.67 -0.34
CA ALA A 88 -7.84 6.00 -0.88
C ALA A 88 -9.13 6.73 -1.34
N GLY A 89 -10.30 6.10 -1.28
CA GLY A 89 -11.55 6.68 -1.79
C GLY A 89 -11.60 6.81 -3.31
N VAL A 90 -10.74 6.08 -4.04
CA VAL A 90 -10.69 6.11 -5.51
C VAL A 90 -11.60 5.01 -6.04
N HIS A 91 -12.82 5.36 -6.43
CA HIS A 91 -13.74 4.41 -7.07
C HIS A 91 -13.38 4.19 -8.55
N PRO A 92 -13.36 2.94 -9.04
CA PRO A 92 -13.33 2.69 -10.47
C PRO A 92 -14.77 2.80 -11.01
N ASP A 93 -15.26 4.02 -11.21
CA ASP A 93 -16.40 4.29 -12.10
C ASP A 93 -16.34 5.75 -12.52
N GLN A 94 -15.81 5.95 -13.74
CA GLN A 94 -16.17 6.97 -14.73
C GLN A 94 -15.05 7.01 -15.78
N GLY A 95 -15.30 6.27 -16.86
CA GLY A 95 -14.47 6.14 -18.05
C GLY A 95 -15.11 5.08 -18.94
#